data_AF-A0AAD4KMW6-F1
#
_entry.id   AF-A0AAD4KMW6-F1
#
_cell.length_a   1.000
_cell.length_b   1.000
_cell.length_c   1.000
_cell.angle_alpha   90.00
_cell.angle_beta   90.00
_cell.angle_gamma   90.00
#
_symmetry.space_group_name_H-M   'P 1'
#
loop_
_entity.id
_entity.type
_entity.pdbx_description
1 polymer ?
#
loop_
_entity_poly.entity_id
_entity_poly.type
_entity_poly.pdbx_seq_one_letter_code
_entity_poly.pdbx_strand_id
1 'polypeptide(L)' 'MPQYKVNQQVRYKPVGGPESHTSETVGKIQKVITEPGNLTGREVAASAEVPRYEIENSNTGKRTAIKEPNILGPA' A
#
# COMPACT_ATOMS: atom_id res chain seq x y z
N MET A 1 -0.31 -3.95 -14.98
CA MET A 1 0.49 -2.76 -14.57
C MET A 1 -0.09 -2.27 -13.27
N PRO A 2 0.73 -1.85 -12.27
CA PRO A 2 0.23 -1.40 -10.97
C PRO A 2 -0.70 -0.19 -11.14
N GLN A 3 -1.85 -0.23 -10.46
CA GLN A 3 -2.88 0.81 -10.60
C GLN A 3 -2.44 2.16 -10.04
N TYR A 4 -1.56 2.15 -9.04
CA TYR A 4 -1.09 3.34 -8.35
C TYR A 4 0.42 3.54 -8.52
N LYS A 5 0.87 4.80 -8.42
CA LYS A 5 2.26 5.19 -8.71
C LYS A 5 2.98 5.73 -7.48
N VAL A 6 4.31 5.62 -7.48
CA VAL A 6 5.17 6.26 -6.48
C VAL A 6 4.91 7.78 -6.45
N ASN A 7 4.95 8.36 -5.26
CA ASN A 7 4.58 9.73 -4.92
C ASN A 7 3.08 10.08 -4.97
N GLN A 8 2.20 9.16 -5.34
CA GLN A 8 0.76 9.40 -5.32
C GLN A 8 0.21 9.36 -3.89
N GLN A 9 -0.68 10.31 -3.55
CA GLN A 9 -1.48 10.25 -2.33
C GLN A 9 -2.71 9.36 -2.55
N VAL A 10 -2.94 8.45 -1.62
CA VAL A 10 -4.01 7.46 -1.69
C VAL A 10 -4.70 7.30 -0.35
N ARG A 11 -5.99 6.97 -0.42
CA ARG A 11 -6.80 6.52 0.71
C ARG A 11 -6.73 4.99 0.77
N TYR A 12 -6.42 4.44 1.94
CA TYR A 12 -6.20 3.00 2.10
C TYR A 12 -6.61 2.50 3.49
N LYS A 13 -6.83 1.18 3.61
CA LYS A 13 -7.07 0.50 4.88
C LYS A 13 -5.77 -0.17 5.37
N PRO A 14 -5.18 0.28 6.49
CA PRO A 14 -3.91 -0.27 7.00
C PRO A 14 -4.07 -1.64 7.65
N VAL A 15 -5.26 -1.95 8.17
CA VAL A 15 -5.57 -3.20 8.88
C VAL A 15 -6.81 -3.83 8.27
N GLY A 16 -6.81 -5.15 8.12
CA GLY A 16 -7.91 -5.88 7.50
C GLY A 16 -7.85 -5.88 5.97
N GLY A 17 -8.71 -6.69 5.36
CA GLY A 17 -8.89 -6.72 3.90
C GLY A 17 -9.76 -5.56 3.39
N PRO A 18 -10.03 -5.49 2.08
CA PRO A 18 -10.90 -4.46 1.48
C PRO A 18 -12.28 -4.40 2.15
N GLU A 19 -12.84 -5.56 2.51
CA GLU A 19 -14.16 -5.71 3.13
C GLU A 19 -14.17 -5.46 4.65
N SER A 20 -13.02 -5.16 5.25
CA SER A 20 -12.94 -4.90 6.68
C SER A 20 -13.63 -3.58 7.05
N HIS A 21 -14.35 -3.56 8.18
CA HIS A 21 -14.95 -2.36 8.78
C HIS A 21 -13.93 -1.51 9.57
N THR A 22 -12.64 -1.64 9.25
CA THR A 22 -11.55 -0.89 9.85
C THR A 22 -11.48 0.52 9.27
N SER A 23 -10.96 1.45 10.08
CA SER A 23 -10.75 2.83 9.67
C SER A 23 -9.81 2.92 8.48
N GLU A 24 -10.19 3.75 7.51
CA GLU A 24 -9.35 4.17 6.40
C GLU A 24 -8.46 5.35 6.81
N THR A 25 -7.37 5.54 6.10
CA THR A 25 -6.43 6.63 6.33
C THR A 25 -5.81 7.08 5.00
N VAL A 26 -5.08 8.19 5.03
CA VAL A 26 -4.39 8.74 3.86
C VAL A 26 -2.90 8.53 4.02
N GLY A 27 -2.24 8.21 2.91
CA GLY A 27 -0.79 8.10 2.86
C GLY A 27 -0.24 8.31 1.47
N LYS A 28 1.08 8.43 1.39
CA LYS A 28 1.82 8.61 0.15
C LYS A 28 2.53 7.31 -0.22
N ILE A 29 2.39 6.88 -1.47
CA ILE A 29 3.11 5.72 -1.99
C ILE A 29 4.59 6.07 -2.10
N GLN A 30 5.44 5.35 -1.38
CA GLN A 30 6.90 5.51 -1.39
C GLN A 30 7.55 4.52 -2.35
N LYS A 31 7.00 3.31 -2.47
CA LYS A 31 7.56 2.25 -3.32
C LYS A 31 6.46 1.33 -3.85
N VAL A 32 6.64 0.81 -5.06
CA VAL A 32 5.81 -0.23 -5.65
C VAL A 32 6.70 -1.38 -6.08
N ILE A 33 6.36 -2.61 -5.68
CA ILE A 33 7.03 -3.82 -6.15
C ILE A 33 6.04 -4.75 -6.85
N THR A 34 6.46 -5.32 -7.96
CA THR A 34 5.69 -6.29 -8.76
C THR A 34 6.39 -7.65 -8.83
N GLU A 35 7.41 -7.83 -8.01
CA GLU A 35 8.21 -9.05 -7.87
C GLU A 35 8.55 -9.22 -6.38
N PRO A 36 8.82 -10.46 -5.90
CA PRO A 36 9.17 -10.69 -4.52
C PRO A 36 10.35 -9.83 -4.10
N GLY A 37 10.26 -9.21 -2.93
CA GLY A 37 11.30 -8.31 -2.49
C GLY A 37 11.07 -7.75 -1.09
N ASN A 38 11.96 -6.85 -0.69
CA ASN A 38 11.93 -6.26 0.64
C ASN A 38 11.17 -4.92 0.64
N LEU A 39 10.14 -4.84 1.48
CA LEU A 39 9.43 -3.61 1.84
C LEU A 39 9.44 -3.44 3.35
N THR A 40 9.64 -2.21 3.85
CA THR A 40 9.61 -1.92 5.30
C THR A 40 10.51 -2.83 6.16
N GLY A 41 11.62 -3.34 5.61
CA GLY A 41 12.53 -4.26 6.29
C GLY A 41 12.02 -5.70 6.42
N ARG A 42 11.01 -6.10 5.64
CA ARG A 42 10.47 -7.46 5.60
C ARG A 42 10.40 -7.96 4.17
N GLU A 43 10.60 -9.26 4.00
CA GLU A 43 10.38 -9.92 2.72
C GLU A 43 8.88 -10.06 2.45
N VAL A 44 8.48 -9.71 1.24
CA VAL A 44 7.10 -9.61 0.82
C VAL A 44 6.96 -10.27 -0.54
N ALA A 45 6.07 -11.25 -0.62
CA ALA A 45 5.65 -11.82 -1.90
C ALA A 45 4.80 -10.80 -2.68
N ALA A 46 5.31 -10.40 -3.83
CA ALA A 46 4.61 -9.56 -4.80
C ALA A 46 4.77 -10.17 -6.19
N SER A 47 3.80 -9.91 -7.05
CA SER A 47 3.82 -10.33 -8.46
C SER A 47 3.17 -9.24 -9.32
N ALA A 48 3.26 -9.37 -10.65
CA ALA A 48 2.63 -8.42 -11.56
C ALA A 48 1.10 -8.36 -11.41
N GLU A 49 0.48 -9.47 -11.00
CA GLU A 49 -0.96 -9.59 -10.72
C GLU A 49 -1.32 -9.16 -9.29
N VAL A 50 -0.38 -9.30 -8.36
CA VAL A 50 -0.58 -8.96 -6.95
C VAL A 50 0.54 -8.02 -6.49
N PRO A 51 0.54 -6.77 -6.96
CA PRO A 51 1.57 -5.80 -6.59
C PRO A 51 1.49 -5.45 -5.10
N ARG A 52 2.61 -4.95 -4.57
CA ARG A 52 2.70 -4.42 -3.20
C ARG A 52 3.19 -2.99 -3.16
N TYR A 53 2.56 -2.24 -2.26
CA TYR A 53 2.73 -0.81 -2.12
C TYR A 53 3.30 -0.49 -0.74
N GLU A 54 4.45 0.15 -0.68
CA GLU A 54 4.90 0.79 0.55
C GLU A 54 4.22 2.15 0.65
N ILE A 55 3.36 2.31 1.65
CA ILE A 55 2.62 3.55 1.90
C ILE A 55 3.11 4.15 3.21
N GLU A 56 3.52 5.41 3.16
CA GLU A 56 3.82 6.22 4.33
C GLU A 56 2.55 6.94 4.77
N ASN A 57 2.11 6.66 5.99
CA ASN A 57 0.90 7.24 6.55
C ASN A 57 1.09 8.75 6.83
N SER A 58 0.22 9.60 6.28
CA SER A 58 0.36 11.05 6.41
C SER A 58 0.16 11.57 7.84
N ASN A 59 -0.52 10.80 8.71
CA ASN A 59 -0.79 11.22 10.10
C ASN A 59 0.34 10.80 11.05
N THR A 60 0.97 9.65 10.81
CA THR A 60 1.93 9.04 11.75
C THR A 60 3.36 8.96 11.22
N GLY A 61 3.58 9.18 9.92
CA GLY A 61 4.87 8.98 9.25
C GLY A 61 5.32 7.52 9.15
N LYS A 62 4.49 6.57 9.60
CA LYS A 62 4.83 5.13 9.58
C LYS A 62 4.66 4.56 8.17
N ARG A 63 5.60 3.70 7.77
CA ARG A 63 5.58 2.99 6.49
C ARG A 63 5.01 1.59 6.65
N THR A 64 4.12 1.20 5.75
CA THR A 64 3.48 -0.13 5.76
C THR A 64 3.39 -0.70 4.36
N ALA A 65 3.59 -2.01 4.22
CA ALA A 65 3.33 -2.73 2.98
C ALA A 65 1.84 -3.07 2.84
N ILE A 66 1.19 -2.56 1.80
CA ILE A 66 -0.25 -2.63 1.55
C ILE A 66 -0.51 -3.37 0.24
N LYS A 67 -1.57 -4.19 0.23
CA LYS A 67 -2.05 -4.88 -0.98
C LYS A 67 -2.84 -3.91 -1.84
N GLU A 68 -2.79 -4.03 -3.16
CA GLU A 68 -3.61 -3.19 -4.06
C GLU A 68 -5.09 -3.10 -3.66
N PRO A 69 -5.79 -4.19 -3.31
CA PRO A 69 -7.20 -4.13 -2.94
C PRO A 69 -7.50 -3.31 -1.68
N ASN A 70 -6.49 -3.11 -0.81
CA ASN A 70 -6.66 -2.30 0.39
C ASN A 70 -6.54 -0.79 0.10
N ILE A 71 -6.18 -0.41 -1.13
CA ILE A 71 -6.16 0.99 -1.58
C ILE A 71 -7.52 1.30 -2.19
N LEU A 72 -8.22 2.25 -1.58
CA LEU A 72 -9.60 2.60 -1.93
C LEU A 72 -9.67 3.59 -3.09
N GLY A 73 -8.59 4.36 -3.31
CA GLY A 73 -8.48 5.30 -4.42
C GLY A 73 -7.47 6.43 -4.15
N PRO A 74 -7.33 7.38 -5.10
CA PRO A 74 -6.61 8.62 -4.86
C PRO A 74 -7.26 9.41 -3.70
N ALA A 75 -6.43 10.08 -2.91
CA ALA A 75 -6.87 10.95 -1.82
C ALA A 75 -7.10 12.39 -2.26
#